data_AF-A0A3B1IXY5-F1
#
_entry.id   AF-A0A3B1IXY5-F1
#
_cell.length_a   1.000
_cell.length_b   1.000
_cell.length_c   1.000
_cell.angle_alpha   90.00
_cell.angle_beta   90.00
_cell.angle_gamma   90.00
#
_symmetry.space_group_name_H-M   'P 1'
#
loop_
_entity.id
_entity.type
_entity.pdbx_description
1 polymer ?
#
loop_
_entity_poly.entity_id
_entity_poly.type
_entity_poly.pdbx_seq_one_letter_code
_entity_poly.pdbx_strand_id
1 'polypeptide(L)'
;MELPRDGRIFRRNVGARSTVSACSSFAMEVKRKKIRESVLFLQNEDCDIQEKMDFEMRMRAGAYKLLVASTKREQILDAAKSLLTCNARIKAYMSEAQRRKEQQDKAKSLRRR
;
A
#
# COMPACT_ATOMS: atom_id res chain seq x y z
N MET A 1 -12.68 -3.33 -39.78
CA MET A 1 -13.73 -3.78 -38.84
C MET A 1 -13.12 -3.79 -37.46
N GLU A 2 -13.35 -2.74 -36.69
CA GLU A 2 -12.80 -2.56 -35.33
C GLU A 2 -13.76 -3.23 -34.33
N LEU A 3 -13.31 -4.31 -33.67
CA LEU A 3 -14.02 -4.91 -32.55
C LEU A 3 -13.77 -4.05 -31.29
N PRO A 4 -14.79 -3.57 -30.57
CA PRO A 4 -14.57 -2.86 -29.32
C PRO A 4 -14.18 -3.87 -28.24
N ARG A 5 -12.98 -3.72 -27.68
CA ARG A 5 -12.55 -4.47 -26.49
C ARG A 5 -13.47 -4.11 -25.33
N ASP A 6 -14.30 -5.07 -24.90
CA ASP A 6 -15.10 -5.01 -23.68
C ASP A 6 -14.18 -4.98 -22.46
N GLY A 7 -13.67 -3.80 -22.15
CA GLY A 7 -12.90 -3.52 -20.94
C GLY A 7 -13.83 -3.47 -19.75
N ARG A 8 -14.26 -4.63 -19.25
CA ARG A 8 -14.89 -4.74 -17.93
C ARG A 8 -13.87 -4.30 -16.88
N ILE A 9 -13.90 -3.02 -16.53
CA ILE A 9 -13.15 -2.46 -15.41
C ILE A 9 -13.74 -3.09 -14.15
N PHE A 10 -13.08 -4.11 -13.61
CA PHE A 10 -13.37 -4.64 -12.30
C PHE A 10 -13.04 -3.57 -11.27
N ARG A 11 -14.05 -2.76 -10.93
CA ARG A 11 -14.03 -1.81 -9.82
C ARG A 11 -14.05 -2.61 -8.52
N ARG A 12 -12.88 -2.93 -7.96
CA ARG A 12 -12.81 -3.27 -6.53
C ARG A 12 -13.22 -2.01 -5.77
N ASN A 13 -14.36 -2.09 -5.09
CA ASN A 13 -14.78 -1.06 -4.15
C ASN A 13 -13.67 -0.89 -3.11
N VAL A 14 -12.98 0.25 -3.15
CA VAL A 14 -12.02 0.67 -2.13
C VAL A 14 -12.86 1.10 -0.94
N GLY A 15 -13.08 0.14 -0.05
CA GLY A 15 -13.91 0.31 1.13
C GLY A 15 -13.99 -0.98 1.93
N ALA A 16 -12.86 -1.69 2.07
CA ALA A 16 -12.76 -2.81 2.99
C ALA A 16 -12.77 -2.28 4.43
N ARG A 17 -13.94 -1.82 4.88
CA ARG A 17 -14.19 -1.70 6.31
C ARG A 17 -14.31 -3.15 6.79
N SER A 18 -13.22 -3.69 7.34
CA SER A 18 -13.18 -5.02 7.93
C SER A 18 -14.19 -5.11 9.08
N THR A 19 -15.44 -5.44 8.78
CA THR A 19 -16.44 -5.79 9.79
C THR A 19 -16.10 -7.19 10.25
N VAL A 20 -15.32 -7.30 11.32
CA VAL A 20 -14.90 -8.59 11.83
C VAL A 20 -16.12 -9.28 12.46
N SER A 21 -16.50 -10.45 11.93
CA SER A 21 -17.62 -11.22 12.46
C SER A 21 -17.35 -11.61 13.92
N ALA A 22 -18.37 -11.49 14.77
CA ALA A 22 -18.30 -11.78 16.21
C ALA A 22 -17.89 -13.24 16.53
N CYS A 23 -18.00 -14.15 15.55
CA CYS A 23 -17.61 -15.56 15.67
C CYS A 23 -16.26 -15.90 15.00
N SER A 24 -15.56 -14.92 14.43
CA SER A 24 -14.25 -15.14 13.81
C SER A 24 -13.19 -15.58 14.84
N SER A 25 -12.18 -16.34 14.38
CA SER A 25 -11.00 -16.68 15.19
C SER A 25 -10.40 -15.46 15.87
N PHE A 26 -10.30 -14.35 15.13
CA PHE A 26 -9.80 -13.07 15.63
C PHE A 26 -10.62 -12.49 16.77
N ALA A 27 -11.95 -12.43 16.64
CA ALA A 27 -12.83 -11.95 17.71
C ALA A 27 -12.67 -12.81 18.97
N MET A 28 -12.44 -14.12 18.79
CA MET A 28 -12.19 -15.05 19.89
C MET A 28 -10.81 -14.83 20.54
N GLU A 29 -9.77 -14.47 19.79
CA GLU A 29 -8.41 -14.20 20.31
C GLU A 29 -8.32 -12.87 21.07
N VAL A 30 -9.00 -11.83 20.57
CA VAL A 30 -9.15 -10.55 21.27
C VAL A 30 -9.97 -10.72 22.55
N LYS A 31 -11.10 -11.44 22.48
CA LYS A 31 -11.96 -11.76 23.64
C LYS A 31 -11.21 -12.55 24.72
N ARG A 32 -10.30 -13.45 24.33
CA ARG A 32 -9.43 -14.22 25.24
C ARG A 32 -8.26 -13.41 25.79
N LYS A 33 -8.15 -12.11 25.49
CA LYS A 33 -7.02 -11.22 25.84
C LYS A 33 -5.66 -11.76 25.36
N LYS A 34 -5.65 -12.70 24.42
CA LYS A 34 -4.44 -13.34 23.92
C LYS A 34 -3.64 -12.36 23.05
N ILE A 35 -4.33 -11.38 22.45
CA ILE A 35 -3.73 -10.34 21.64
C ILE A 35 -4.47 -9.02 21.88
N ARG A 36 -3.73 -7.92 22.03
CA ARG A 36 -4.32 -6.58 22.11
C ARG A 36 -4.67 -6.09 20.70
N GLU A 37 -5.92 -5.69 20.51
CA GLU A 37 -6.46 -5.20 19.23
C GLU A 37 -5.59 -4.09 18.61
N SER A 38 -5.05 -3.19 19.44
CA SER A 38 -4.16 -2.10 19.01
C SER A 38 -2.80 -2.56 18.46
N VAL A 39 -2.31 -3.73 18.85
CA VAL A 39 -1.01 -4.26 18.36
C VAL A 39 -1.19 -4.86 16.96
N LEU A 40 -2.32 -5.51 16.71
CA LEU A 40 -2.61 -6.10 15.40
C LEU A 40 -3.04 -5.06 14.37
N PHE A 41 -3.77 -4.04 14.78
CA PHE A 41 -4.12 -2.93 13.89
C PHE A 41 -2.86 -2.22 13.35
N LEU A 42 -1.88 -1.92 14.21
CA LEU A 42 -0.60 -1.38 13.75
C LEU A 42 0.15 -2.33 12.79
N GLN A 43 0.20 -3.63 13.10
CA GLN A 43 0.89 -4.60 12.24
C GLN A 43 0.23 -4.75 10.87
N ASN A 44 -1.11 -4.74 10.81
CA ASN A 44 -1.84 -4.87 9.55
C ASN A 44 -1.59 -3.64 8.66
N GLU A 45 -1.63 -2.45 9.26
CA GLU A 45 -1.33 -1.19 8.58
C GLU A 45 0.14 -1.13 8.12
N ASP A 46 1.09 -1.68 8.87
CA ASP A 46 2.52 -1.73 8.50
C ASP A 46 2.81 -2.75 7.39
N CYS A 47 2.09 -3.88 7.34
CA CYS A 47 2.13 -4.79 6.20
C CYS A 47 1.53 -4.13 4.94
N ASP A 48 0.40 -3.44 5.09
CA ASP A 48 -0.26 -2.73 3.99
C ASP A 48 0.63 -1.63 3.37
N ILE A 49 1.37 -0.87 4.18
CA ILE A 49 2.27 0.16 3.64
C ILE A 49 3.47 -0.42 2.88
N GLN A 50 3.97 -1.59 3.32
CA GLN A 50 5.04 -2.29 2.60
C GLN A 50 4.53 -2.85 1.26
N GLU A 51 3.35 -3.48 1.24
CA GLU A 51 2.73 -3.97 0.00
C GLU A 51 2.47 -2.83 -1.00
N LYS A 52 2.00 -1.68 -0.52
CA LYS A 52 1.83 -0.46 -1.34
C LYS A 52 3.16 0.03 -1.91
N MET A 53 4.24 0.00 -1.12
CA MET A 53 5.57 0.39 -1.58
C MET A 53 6.10 -0.57 -2.64
N ASP A 54 5.96 -1.88 -2.44
CA ASP A 54 6.40 -2.91 -3.38
C ASP A 54 5.64 -2.84 -4.71
N PHE A 55 4.34 -2.50 -4.65
CA PHE A 55 3.56 -2.19 -5.84
C PHE A 55 4.14 -1.00 -6.60
N GLU A 56 4.38 0.13 -5.93
CA GLU A 56 4.93 1.33 -6.58
C GLU A 56 6.36 1.09 -7.11
N MET A 57 7.19 0.27 -6.44
CA MET A 57 8.49 -0.14 -6.96
C MET A 57 8.38 -0.95 -8.27
N ARG A 58 7.43 -1.90 -8.34
CA ARG A 58 7.16 -2.65 -9.56
C ARG A 58 6.63 -1.75 -10.68
N MET A 59 5.72 -0.82 -10.36
CA MET A 59 5.22 0.16 -11.32
C MET A 59 6.33 1.07 -11.85
N ARG A 60 7.23 1.54 -10.98
CA ARG A 60 8.40 2.33 -11.35
C ARG A 60 9.31 1.56 -12.32
N ALA A 61 9.60 0.29 -12.02
CA ALA A 61 10.42 -0.56 -12.89
C ALA A 61 9.76 -0.77 -14.28
N GLY A 62 8.44 -0.96 -14.32
CA GLY A 62 7.68 -1.03 -15.56
C GLY A 62 7.74 0.27 -16.37
N ALA A 63 7.50 1.42 -15.73
CA ALA A 63 7.59 2.73 -16.36
C ALA A 63 8.99 3.02 -16.91
N TYR A 64 10.04 2.60 -16.20
CA TYR A 64 11.42 2.72 -16.68
C TYR A 64 11.68 1.89 -17.94
N LYS A 65 11.20 0.63 -17.98
CA LYS A 65 11.31 -0.21 -19.18
C LYS A 65 10.57 0.41 -20.37
N LEU A 66 9.38 0.96 -20.14
CA LEU A 66 8.62 1.66 -21.18
C LEU A 66 9.36 2.91 -21.68
N LEU A 67 9.97 3.67 -20.78
CA LEU A 67 10.76 4.86 -21.13
C LEU A 67 11.92 4.50 -22.06
N VAL A 68 12.67 3.44 -21.73
CA VAL A 68 13.80 2.95 -22.55
C VAL A 68 13.33 2.44 -23.92
N ALA A 69 12.16 1.81 -23.98
CA ALA A 69 11.60 1.29 -25.23
C ALA A 69 10.87 2.36 -26.08
N SER A 70 10.64 3.56 -25.54
CA SER A 70 9.84 4.59 -26.19
C SER A 70 10.62 5.28 -27.31
N THR A 71 9.97 5.46 -28.45
CA THR A 71 10.55 6.15 -29.62
C THR A 71 9.82 7.46 -29.92
N LYS A 72 8.56 7.59 -29.49
CA LYS A 72 7.74 8.79 -29.69
C LYS A 72 7.78 9.70 -28.47
N ARG A 73 7.82 11.02 -28.72
CA ARG A 73 7.84 12.05 -27.66
C ARG A 73 6.71 11.90 -26.64
N GLU A 74 5.48 11.64 -27.10
CA GLU A 74 4.32 11.51 -26.21
C GLU A 74 4.47 10.33 -25.24
N GLN A 75 4.91 9.16 -25.75
CA GLN A 75 5.16 7.97 -24.93
C GLN A 75 6.23 8.22 -23.87
N ILE A 76 7.31 8.94 -24.25
CA ILE A 76 8.38 9.34 -23.34
C ILE A 76 7.81 10.22 -22.22
N LEU A 77 6.98 11.21 -22.55
CA LEU A 77 6.38 12.12 -21.56
C LEU A 77 5.45 11.38 -20.59
N ASP A 78 4.61 10.47 -21.10
CA ASP A 78 3.70 9.69 -20.26
C ASP A 78 4.44 8.71 -19.35
N ALA A 79 5.48 8.04 -19.86
CA ALA A 79 6.33 7.16 -19.08
C ALA A 79 7.11 7.94 -18.00
N ALA A 80 7.65 9.11 -18.34
CA ALA A 80 8.35 9.99 -17.41
C ALA A 80 7.42 10.52 -16.31
N LYS A 81 6.19 10.92 -16.65
CA LYS A 81 5.16 11.34 -15.68
C LYS A 81 4.82 10.21 -14.71
N SER A 82 4.65 8.99 -15.24
CA SER A 82 4.39 7.80 -14.43
C SER A 82 5.55 7.53 -13.47
N LEU A 83 6.79 7.64 -13.95
CA LEU A 83 8.00 7.47 -13.14
C LEU A 83 8.10 8.49 -12.00
N LEU A 84 7.86 9.77 -12.28
CA LEU A 84 7.85 10.84 -11.28
C LEU A 84 6.77 10.61 -10.22
N THR A 85 5.58 10.18 -10.64
CA THR A 85 4.47 9.88 -9.74
C THR A 85 4.81 8.71 -8.81
N CYS A 86 5.35 7.62 -9.35
CA CYS A 86 5.79 6.48 -8.54
C CYS A 86 6.86 6.89 -7.52
N ASN A 87 7.84 7.71 -7.94
CA ASN A 87 8.90 8.21 -7.04
C ASN A 87 8.34 9.06 -5.90
N ALA A 88 7.35 9.92 -6.18
CA ALA A 88 6.70 10.72 -5.14
C ALA A 88 5.96 9.84 -4.13
N ARG A 89 5.23 8.82 -4.61
CA ARG A 89 4.49 7.88 -3.75
C ARG A 89 5.41 7.00 -2.90
N ILE A 90 6.49 6.47 -3.48
CA ILE A 90 7.49 5.69 -2.74
C ILE A 90 8.07 6.53 -1.59
N LYS A 91 8.41 7.81 -1.85
CA LYS A 91 8.88 8.73 -0.79
C LYS A 91 7.83 8.95 0.29
N ALA A 92 6.56 9.17 -0.09
CA ALA A 92 5.48 9.34 0.87
C ALA A 92 5.30 8.11 1.77
N TYR A 93 5.29 6.90 1.19
CA TYR A 93 5.18 5.65 1.94
C TYR A 93 6.39 5.39 2.85
N MET A 94 7.61 5.70 2.39
CA MET A 94 8.80 5.62 3.23
C MET A 94 8.72 6.57 4.43
N SER A 95 8.33 7.82 4.21
CA SER A 95 8.18 8.80 5.30
C SER A 95 7.08 8.40 6.28
N GLU A 96 5.97 7.85 5.80
CA GLU A 96 4.90 7.37 6.66
C GLU A 96 5.32 6.14 7.47
N ALA A 97 5.99 5.16 6.86
CA ALA A 97 6.53 3.99 7.56
C ALA A 97 7.53 4.39 8.65
N GLN A 98 8.41 5.36 8.35
CA GLN A 98 9.36 5.91 9.33
C GLN A 98 8.64 6.60 10.50
N ARG A 99 7.63 7.43 10.22
CA ARG A 99 6.83 8.10 11.26
C ARG A 99 6.12 7.11 12.17
N ARG A 100 5.58 6.02 11.62
CA ARG A 100 4.91 4.96 12.41
C ARG A 100 5.90 4.23 13.33
N LYS A 101 7.09 3.90 12.82
CA LYS A 101 8.16 3.32 13.64
C LYS A 101 8.54 4.23 14.81
N GLU A 102 8.74 5.51 14.55
CA GLU A 102 9.06 6.50 15.60
C GLU A 102 7.94 6.63 16.65
N GLN A 103 6.67 6.59 16.24
CA GLN A 103 5.54 6.59 17.16
C GLN A 103 5.52 5.32 18.03
N GLN A 104 5.80 4.16 17.43
CA GLN A 104 5.88 2.90 18.15
C GLN A 104 7.02 2.91 19.17
N ASP A 105 8.18 3.46 18.81
CA ASP A 105 9.34 3.56 19.70
C ASP A 105 9.09 4.54 20.86
N LYS A 106 8.44 5.69 20.59
CA LYS A 106 7.97 6.61 21.64
C LYS A 106 6.96 5.96 22.58
N ALA A 107 6.02 5.18 22.07
CA ALA A 107 5.05 4.46 22.90
C ALA A 107 5.71 3.38 23.77
N LYS A 108 6.76 2.71 23.26
CA LYS A 108 7.53 1.72 24.02
C LYS A 108 8.38 2.38 25.12
N SER A 109 8.98 3.55 24.86
CA SER A 109 9.80 4.25 25.85
C SER A 109 8.95 4.81 27.00
N LEU A 110 7.75 5.33 26.70
CA LEU A 110 6.78 5.79 27.71
C LEU A 110 6.25 4.68 28.62
N ARG A 111 6.20 3.42 28.14
CA ARG A 111 5.77 2.26 28.94
C ARG A 111 6.87 1.66 29.82
N ARG A 112 8.12 2.07 29.62
CA ARG A 112 9.29 1.60 30.37
C ARG A 112 9.72 2.57 31.47
N ARG A 113 9.10 3.75 31.54
CA ARG A 113 9.17 4.69 32.66
C ARG A 113 7.98 4.45 33.58
#